data_AF-A0A377PQJ1-F1
#
_entry.id   AF-A0A377PQJ1-F1
#
_cell.length_a   1.000
_cell.length_b   1.000
_cell.length_c   1.000
_cell.angle_alpha   90.00
_cell.angle_beta   90.00
_cell.angle_gamma   90.00
#
_symmetry.space_group_name_H-M   'P 1'
#
loop_
_entity.id
_entity.type
_entity.pdbx_description
1 polymer ?
#
loop_
_entity_poly.entity_id
_entity_poly.type
_entity_poly.pdbx_seq_one_letter_code
_entity_poly.pdbx_strand_id
1 'polypeptide(L)'
;MKIQKCENKKIFAEIPLTTQSGKIRVKTRNSFYEYGLPTATRQTPFSQKHYIEWQIGYDVDKSDEAKLALSTLQDTQFQGANGRIKALYELSEYLYYFVQWGIVTKDEIENLARFLQNIQEYEFLDSRNELQILRSHPVSKKILGVEFYQSQIAYPLLVHKFNHFDVFIEIVIKEKQRAVGVQPMLYVCFPITQLQC
;
A
#
# COMPACT_ATOMS: atom_id res chain seq x y z
N MET A 1 8.56 1.29 -7.97
CA MET A 1 9.23 2.58 -8.13
C MET A 1 10.70 2.30 -8.34
N LYS A 2 11.38 3.02 -9.25
CA LYS A 2 12.82 2.81 -9.47
C LYS A 2 13.63 3.62 -8.48
N ILE A 3 14.64 3.00 -7.87
CA ILE A 3 15.66 3.72 -7.09
C ILE A 3 16.55 4.46 -8.10
N GLN A 4 16.64 5.78 -7.95
CA GLN A 4 17.51 6.63 -8.78
C GLN A 4 18.95 6.56 -8.30
N LYS A 5 19.15 6.65 -6.98
CA LYS A 5 20.48 6.51 -6.36
C LYS A 5 20.40 6.11 -4.90
N CYS A 6 21.50 5.58 -4.40
CA CYS A 6 21.74 5.35 -2.98
C CYS A 6 22.98 6.15 -2.56
N GLU A 7 22.86 7.00 -1.55
CA GLU A 7 23.94 7.89 -1.10
C GLU A 7 23.80 8.19 0.39
N ASN A 8 24.90 8.19 1.15
CA ASN A 8 24.90 8.50 2.58
C ASN A 8 23.85 7.72 3.40
N LYS A 9 23.72 6.41 3.10
CA LYS A 9 22.70 5.51 3.68
C LYS A 9 21.25 5.99 3.48
N LYS A 10 20.97 6.70 2.40
CA LYS A 10 19.63 7.12 1.96
C LYS A 10 19.32 6.54 0.59
N ILE A 11 18.04 6.25 0.38
CA ILE A 11 17.50 5.81 -0.91
C ILE A 11 16.75 6.99 -1.52
N PHE A 12 17.09 7.33 -2.76
CA PHE A 12 16.40 8.35 -3.53
C PHE A 12 15.55 7.67 -4.60
N ALA A 13 14.26 7.94 -4.58
CA ALA A 13 13.30 7.33 -5.48
C ALA A 13 12.28 8.37 -5.95
N GLU A 14 11.90 8.29 -7.22
CA GLU A 14 11.00 9.27 -7.84
C GLU A 14 9.53 8.92 -7.62
N ILE A 15 8.79 9.89 -7.09
CA ILE A 15 7.35 9.79 -6.85
C ILE A 15 6.63 10.54 -7.97
N PRO A 16 5.90 9.87 -8.88
CA PRO A 16 5.17 10.55 -9.93
C PRO A 16 3.93 11.24 -9.36
N LEU A 17 3.84 12.57 -9.55
CA LEU A 17 2.79 13.41 -8.95
C LEU A 17 1.59 13.67 -9.87
N THR A 18 1.71 13.35 -11.16
CA THR A 18 0.68 13.68 -12.18
C THR A 18 -0.01 12.47 -12.79
N THR A 19 0.40 11.25 -12.43
CA THR A 19 -0.21 10.00 -12.89
C THR A 19 -1.25 9.53 -11.89
N GLN A 20 -2.55 9.63 -12.21
CA GLN A 20 -3.63 9.30 -11.28
C GLN A 20 -4.07 7.82 -11.33
N SER A 21 -3.70 7.08 -12.38
CA SER A 21 -4.09 5.68 -12.60
C SER A 21 -3.10 4.64 -12.06
N GLY A 22 -2.00 5.09 -11.43
CA GLY A 22 -0.94 4.21 -10.93
C GLY A 22 -1.15 3.68 -9.51
N LYS A 23 -0.11 2.99 -9.01
CA LYS A 23 0.06 2.60 -7.59
C LYS A 23 0.24 3.78 -6.65
N ILE A 24 0.76 4.88 -7.18
CA ILE A 24 1.03 6.12 -6.47
C ILE A 24 0.01 7.14 -6.95
N ARG A 25 -0.67 7.79 -6.01
CA ARG A 25 -1.71 8.77 -6.27
C ARG A 25 -1.52 9.95 -5.35
N VAL A 26 -1.91 11.13 -5.83
CA VAL A 26 -1.99 12.32 -4.98
C VAL A 26 -3.43 12.53 -4.61
N LYS A 27 -3.69 12.65 -3.31
CA LYS A 27 -5.01 12.87 -2.73
C LYS A 27 -5.00 14.05 -1.80
N THR A 28 -6.18 14.53 -1.45
CA THR A 28 -6.39 15.64 -0.52
C THR A 28 -7.27 15.25 0.64
N ARG A 29 -6.93 15.75 1.83
CA ARG A 29 -7.74 15.68 3.07
C ARG A 29 -7.26 16.74 4.07
N ASN A 30 -8.07 17.09 5.06
CA ASN A 30 -7.66 18.02 6.12
C ASN A 30 -7.01 17.31 7.31
N SER A 31 -7.34 16.04 7.55
CA SER A 31 -6.74 15.22 8.61
C SER A 31 -6.74 13.75 8.22
N PHE A 32 -6.00 12.91 8.96
CA PHE A 32 -5.98 11.47 8.71
C PHE A 32 -7.28 10.73 9.09
N TYR A 33 -8.22 11.40 9.78
CA TYR A 33 -9.55 10.85 10.06
C TYR A 33 -10.50 10.95 8.86
N GLU A 34 -10.16 11.79 7.88
CA GLU A 34 -10.98 12.02 6.71
C GLU A 34 -10.61 11.07 5.56
N TYR A 35 -11.61 10.75 4.74
CA TYR A 35 -11.40 10.01 3.51
C TYR A 35 -10.61 10.86 2.50
N GLY A 36 -9.55 10.29 1.94
CA GLY A 36 -8.73 10.96 0.93
C GLY A 36 -9.44 11.07 -0.43
N LEU A 37 -9.64 12.30 -0.89
CA LEU A 37 -10.25 12.58 -2.19
C LEU A 37 -9.19 12.69 -3.30
N PRO A 38 -9.42 12.09 -4.49
CA PRO A 38 -8.57 12.32 -5.66
C PRO A 38 -8.50 13.80 -6.03
N THR A 39 -7.34 14.26 -6.52
CA THR A 39 -7.14 15.65 -6.96
C THR A 39 -6.54 15.73 -8.37
N ALA A 40 -6.97 16.71 -9.15
CA ALA A 40 -6.44 16.98 -10.48
C ALA A 40 -5.12 17.79 -10.38
N THR A 41 -4.01 17.12 -10.10
CA THR A 41 -2.71 17.75 -9.80
C THR A 41 -2.11 18.61 -10.92
N ARG A 42 -2.60 18.49 -12.16
CA ARG A 42 -2.20 19.38 -13.28
C ARG A 42 -2.96 20.71 -13.31
N GLN A 43 -4.08 20.80 -12.60
CA GLN A 43 -4.98 21.95 -12.60
C GLN A 43 -5.02 22.65 -11.24
N THR A 44 -4.73 21.92 -10.16
CA THR A 44 -4.79 22.41 -8.79
C THR A 44 -3.38 22.59 -8.22
N PRO A 45 -3.01 23.80 -7.74
CA PRO A 45 -1.77 24.01 -7.02
C PRO A 45 -1.66 23.14 -5.76
N PHE A 46 -0.45 22.65 -5.47
CA PHE A 46 -0.20 21.89 -4.26
C PHE A 46 -0.36 22.76 -3.01
N SER A 47 -0.81 22.12 -1.94
CA SER A 47 -1.05 22.72 -0.63
C SER A 47 -0.82 21.67 0.46
N GLN A 48 -0.85 22.08 1.73
CA GLN A 48 -0.66 21.18 2.87
C GLN A 48 -1.69 20.05 2.97
N LYS A 49 -2.84 20.20 2.30
CA LYS A 49 -3.87 19.14 2.24
C LYS A 49 -3.47 17.97 1.35
N HIS A 50 -2.47 18.14 0.49
CA HIS A 50 -2.04 17.13 -0.46
C HIS A 50 -1.10 16.12 0.19
N TYR A 51 -1.38 14.85 -0.03
CA TYR A 51 -0.55 13.75 0.42
C TYR A 51 -0.40 12.71 -0.67
N ILE A 52 0.66 11.91 -0.55
CA ILE A 52 0.93 10.75 -1.39
C ILE A 52 0.24 9.55 -0.78
N GLU A 53 -0.59 8.86 -1.56
CA GLU A 53 -1.06 7.51 -1.27
C GLU A 53 -0.30 6.54 -2.16
N TRP A 54 0.53 5.69 -1.56
CA TRP A 54 1.34 4.72 -2.30
C TRP A 54 0.98 3.29 -1.91
N GLN A 55 0.39 2.57 -2.86
CA GLN A 55 0.21 1.12 -2.77
C GLN A 55 1.55 0.39 -3.00
N ILE A 56 2.39 0.41 -1.96
CA ILE A 56 3.73 -0.15 -1.98
C ILE A 56 3.69 -1.68 -2.15
N GLY A 57 4.55 -2.22 -2.99
CA GLY A 57 4.81 -3.66 -3.10
C GLY A 57 6.05 -4.07 -2.32
N TYR A 58 6.31 -5.37 -2.32
CA TYR A 58 7.51 -5.95 -1.70
C TYR A 58 8.18 -7.00 -2.59
N ASP A 59 7.64 -7.28 -3.78
CA ASP A 59 8.24 -8.20 -4.74
C ASP A 59 7.81 -7.92 -6.19
N VAL A 60 8.52 -8.58 -7.09
CA VAL A 60 8.24 -8.62 -8.52
C VAL A 60 8.45 -10.03 -9.06
N ASP A 61 7.53 -10.49 -9.91
CA ASP A 61 7.65 -11.75 -10.64
C ASP A 61 8.78 -11.62 -11.67
N LYS A 62 9.73 -12.55 -11.72
CA LYS A 62 10.86 -12.45 -12.65
C LYS A 62 10.42 -12.56 -14.13
N SER A 63 9.21 -13.07 -14.39
CA SER A 63 8.63 -13.06 -15.74
C SER A 63 8.11 -11.69 -16.19
N ASP A 64 7.94 -10.74 -15.26
CA ASP A 64 7.56 -9.34 -15.58
C ASP A 64 8.83 -8.50 -15.79
N GLU A 65 9.44 -8.65 -16.96
CA GLU A 65 10.71 -8.00 -17.31
C GLU A 65 10.66 -6.47 -17.17
N ALA A 66 9.53 -5.87 -17.56
CA ALA A 66 9.35 -4.41 -17.49
C ALA A 66 9.37 -3.90 -16.05
N LYS A 67 8.71 -4.61 -15.13
CA LYS A 67 8.71 -4.24 -13.71
C LYS A 67 10.02 -4.66 -13.03
N LEU A 68 10.62 -5.78 -13.43
CA LEU A 68 11.92 -6.24 -12.93
C LEU A 68 13.01 -5.20 -13.22
N ALA A 69 12.99 -4.60 -14.41
CA ALA A 69 13.92 -3.53 -14.81
C ALA A 69 13.88 -2.28 -13.91
N LEU A 70 12.85 -2.13 -13.08
CA LEU A 70 12.73 -1.04 -12.10
C LEU A 70 13.47 -1.34 -10.78
N SER A 71 13.82 -2.59 -10.50
CA SER A 71 14.62 -2.99 -9.34
C SER A 71 16.11 -2.83 -9.66
N THR A 72 16.91 -2.43 -8.66
CA THR A 72 18.38 -2.49 -8.72
C THR A 72 18.90 -3.86 -8.27
N LEU A 73 18.02 -4.75 -7.78
CA LEU A 73 18.33 -6.08 -7.24
C LEU A 73 17.72 -7.20 -8.09
N GLN A 74 17.78 -7.08 -9.42
CA GLN A 74 17.15 -7.98 -10.39
C GLN A 74 17.64 -9.43 -10.28
N ASP A 75 18.89 -9.62 -9.83
CA ASP A 75 19.52 -10.93 -9.69
C ASP A 75 19.04 -11.70 -8.45
N THR A 76 18.40 -11.02 -7.49
CA THR A 76 17.82 -11.70 -6.33
C THR A 76 16.74 -12.69 -6.75
N GLN A 77 16.62 -13.78 -5.99
CA GLN A 77 15.63 -14.81 -6.28
C GLN A 77 15.11 -15.47 -5.01
N PHE A 78 13.81 -15.69 -5.00
CA PHE A 78 13.13 -16.56 -4.05
C PHE A 78 11.85 -17.11 -4.68
N GLN A 79 11.34 -18.21 -4.15
CA GLN A 79 10.05 -18.77 -4.58
C GLN A 79 8.94 -18.16 -3.72
N GLY A 80 7.98 -17.50 -4.36
CA GLY A 80 6.79 -16.99 -3.68
C GLY A 80 5.80 -18.11 -3.34
N ALA A 81 4.84 -17.82 -2.44
CA ALA A 81 3.80 -18.78 -2.06
C ALA A 81 2.92 -19.26 -3.24
N ASN A 82 2.90 -18.51 -4.34
CA ASN A 82 2.23 -18.89 -5.59
C ASN A 82 3.10 -19.78 -6.50
N GLY A 83 4.25 -20.27 -6.02
CA GLY A 83 5.19 -21.12 -6.74
C GLY A 83 6.08 -20.38 -7.75
N ARG A 84 5.86 -19.09 -7.99
CA ARG A 84 6.60 -18.30 -8.98
C ARG A 84 7.92 -17.79 -8.42
N ILE A 85 8.91 -17.65 -9.30
CA ILE A 85 10.20 -17.06 -8.94
C ILE A 85 10.08 -15.54 -8.95
N LYS A 86 10.52 -14.92 -7.85
CA LYS A 86 10.41 -13.48 -7.61
C LYS A 86 11.74 -12.86 -7.24
N ALA A 87 11.86 -11.56 -7.45
CA ALA A 87 12.97 -10.72 -7.01
C ALA A 87 12.51 -9.66 -6.00
N LEU A 88 13.45 -9.10 -5.24
CA LEU A 88 13.19 -8.01 -4.31
C LEU A 88 12.83 -6.72 -5.07
N TYR A 89 11.84 -5.99 -4.55
CA TYR A 89 11.34 -4.78 -5.17
C TYR A 89 10.58 -3.90 -4.17
N GLU A 90 10.75 -2.58 -4.27
CA GLU A 90 10.11 -1.59 -3.40
C GLU A 90 10.45 -1.85 -1.91
N LEU A 91 9.50 -2.27 -1.07
CA LEU A 91 9.74 -2.38 0.38
C LEU A 91 10.88 -3.34 0.73
N SER A 92 10.93 -4.51 0.10
CA SER A 92 11.95 -5.52 0.41
C SER A 92 13.34 -5.14 -0.08
N GLU A 93 13.41 -4.39 -1.17
CA GLU A 93 14.63 -3.81 -1.72
C GLU A 93 15.18 -2.71 -0.80
N TYR A 94 14.30 -1.88 -0.22
CA TYR A 94 14.72 -0.88 0.77
C TYR A 94 15.22 -1.52 2.05
N LEU A 95 14.50 -2.54 2.53
CA LEU A 95 14.92 -3.31 3.68
C LEU A 95 16.29 -3.96 3.46
N TYR A 96 16.54 -4.51 2.26
CA TYR A 96 17.85 -5.05 1.90
C TYR A 96 18.95 -4.00 2.08
N TYR A 97 18.81 -2.81 1.49
CA TYR A 97 19.81 -1.74 1.63
C TYR A 97 19.97 -1.26 3.08
N PHE A 98 18.88 -1.11 3.83
CA PHE A 98 18.94 -0.71 5.23
C PHE A 98 19.65 -1.75 6.11
N VAL A 99 19.53 -3.04 5.81
CA VAL A 99 20.32 -4.09 6.46
C VAL A 99 21.79 -3.99 6.06
N GLN A 100 22.12 -3.83 4.77
CA GLN A 100 23.50 -3.65 4.32
C GLN A 100 24.19 -2.43 4.96
N TRP A 101 23.42 -1.38 5.27
CA TRP A 101 23.94 -0.18 5.91
C TRP A 101 23.95 -0.22 7.44
N GLY A 102 23.47 -1.32 8.04
CA GLY A 102 23.35 -1.48 9.48
C GLY A 102 22.34 -0.54 10.14
N ILE A 103 21.38 -0.01 9.38
CA ILE A 103 20.24 0.76 9.91
C ILE A 103 19.23 -0.21 10.54
N VAL A 104 19.01 -1.35 9.89
CA VAL A 104 18.27 -2.48 10.43
C VAL A 104 19.25 -3.60 10.70
N THR A 105 19.26 -4.11 11.93
CA THR A 105 20.17 -5.16 12.35
C THR A 105 19.68 -6.54 11.90
N LYS A 106 20.61 -7.49 11.80
CA LYS A 106 20.26 -8.89 11.53
C LYS A 106 19.33 -9.45 12.62
N ASP A 107 19.56 -9.08 13.87
CA ASP A 107 18.75 -9.52 15.00
C ASP A 107 17.30 -9.01 14.89
N GLU A 108 17.08 -7.77 14.42
CA GLU A 108 15.73 -7.26 14.14
C GLU A 108 15.02 -8.08 13.06
N ILE A 109 15.72 -8.48 12.00
CA ILE A 109 15.17 -9.34 10.95
C ILE A 109 14.85 -10.74 11.48
N GLU A 110 15.74 -11.33 12.28
CA GLU A 110 15.53 -12.64 12.88
C GLU A 110 14.38 -12.63 13.90
N ASN A 111 14.24 -11.56 14.68
CA ASN A 111 13.11 -11.36 15.59
C ASN A 111 11.79 -11.23 14.80
N LEU A 112 11.77 -10.46 13.71
CA LEU A 112 10.59 -10.33 12.85
C LEU A 112 10.21 -11.67 12.22
N ALA A 113 11.19 -12.43 11.74
CA ALA A 113 10.93 -13.77 11.18
C ALA A 113 10.34 -14.72 12.24
N ARG A 114 10.88 -14.73 13.46
CA ARG A 114 10.32 -15.51 14.58
C ARG A 114 8.90 -15.08 14.94
N PHE A 115 8.61 -13.77 14.94
CA PHE A 115 7.26 -13.28 15.15
C PHE A 115 6.31 -13.81 14.08
N LEU A 116 6.66 -13.67 12.79
CA LEU A 116 5.82 -14.12 11.68
C LEU A 116 5.57 -15.64 11.68
N GLN A 117 6.55 -16.45 12.09
CA GLN A 117 6.42 -17.91 12.21
C GLN A 117 5.41 -18.36 13.28
N ASN A 118 5.12 -17.50 14.27
CA ASN A 118 4.20 -17.82 15.35
C ASN A 118 2.76 -17.35 15.06
N ILE A 119 2.54 -16.55 14.00
CA ILE A 119 1.20 -16.08 13.64
C ILE A 119 0.39 -17.23 13.04
N GLN A 120 -0.79 -17.46 13.58
CA GLN A 120 -1.72 -18.45 13.08
C GLN A 120 -2.62 -17.88 11.98
N GLU A 121 -3.07 -18.72 11.04
CA GLU A 121 -3.86 -18.26 9.88
C GLU A 121 -5.14 -17.49 10.27
N TYR A 122 -5.78 -17.85 11.39
CA TYR A 122 -6.99 -17.16 11.88
C TYR A 122 -6.70 -15.73 12.37
N GLU A 123 -5.43 -15.40 12.62
CA GLU A 123 -5.00 -14.07 13.03
C GLU A 123 -4.73 -13.13 11.85
N PHE A 124 -4.65 -13.67 10.62
CA PHE A 124 -4.48 -12.90 9.41
C PHE A 124 -5.67 -11.96 9.18
N LEU A 125 -5.40 -10.80 8.57
CA LEU A 125 -6.41 -9.76 8.40
C LEU A 125 -7.58 -10.21 7.51
N ASP A 126 -7.34 -11.06 6.52
CA ASP A 126 -8.36 -11.61 5.62
C ASP A 126 -9.09 -12.84 6.17
N SER A 127 -8.68 -13.35 7.34
CA SER A 127 -9.34 -14.45 8.06
C SER A 127 -10.25 -13.97 9.21
N ARG A 128 -10.14 -12.70 9.60
CA ARG A 128 -10.85 -12.11 10.74
C ARG A 128 -12.29 -11.76 10.41
N ASN A 129 -13.24 -12.23 11.23
CA ASN A 129 -14.67 -11.97 11.04
C ASN A 129 -15.01 -10.48 11.22
N GLU A 130 -14.32 -9.80 12.12
CA GLU A 130 -14.49 -8.37 12.40
C GLU A 130 -14.01 -7.45 11.26
N LEU A 131 -13.26 -7.99 10.29
CA LEU A 131 -12.73 -7.26 9.12
C LEU A 131 -13.41 -7.68 7.81
N GLN A 132 -14.61 -8.27 7.87
CA GLN A 132 -15.38 -8.59 6.68
C GLN A 132 -16.06 -7.37 6.05
N ILE A 133 -16.25 -7.42 4.73
CA ILE A 133 -17.04 -6.43 4.00
C ILE A 133 -18.52 -6.67 4.33
N LEU A 134 -19.19 -5.65 4.85
CA LEU A 134 -20.58 -5.75 5.28
C LEU A 134 -21.52 -5.14 4.24
N ARG A 135 -22.70 -5.73 4.11
CA ARG A 135 -23.82 -5.18 3.33
C ARG A 135 -25.01 -4.94 4.24
N SER A 136 -25.54 -3.72 4.23
CA SER A 136 -26.74 -3.39 4.99
C SER A 136 -27.97 -4.10 4.44
N HIS A 137 -28.99 -4.30 5.28
CA HIS A 137 -30.30 -4.72 4.81
C HIS A 137 -30.83 -3.75 3.74
N PRO A 138 -31.45 -4.26 2.67
CA PRO A 138 -31.99 -3.43 1.60
C PRO A 138 -33.21 -2.64 2.08
N VAL A 139 -33.32 -1.39 1.65
CA VAL A 139 -34.46 -0.51 1.90
C VAL A 139 -35.08 -0.10 0.57
N SER A 140 -36.41 -0.18 0.46
CA SER A 140 -37.13 0.26 -0.75
C SER A 140 -36.96 1.76 -0.94
N LYS A 141 -36.67 2.18 -2.16
CA LYS A 141 -36.47 3.59 -2.51
C LYS A 141 -36.95 3.86 -3.93
N LYS A 142 -37.86 4.81 -4.04
CA LYS A 142 -38.34 5.29 -5.34
C LYS A 142 -37.45 6.40 -5.87
N ILE A 143 -36.95 6.24 -7.09
CA ILE A 143 -36.16 7.26 -7.80
C ILE A 143 -36.80 7.47 -9.17
N LEU A 144 -37.24 8.71 -9.44
CA LEU A 144 -37.87 9.09 -10.71
C LEU A 144 -39.02 8.14 -11.14
N GLY A 145 -39.83 7.69 -10.19
CA GLY A 145 -40.97 6.82 -10.47
C GLY A 145 -40.67 5.31 -10.45
N VAL A 146 -39.40 4.92 -10.41
CA VAL A 146 -38.95 3.52 -10.42
C VAL A 146 -38.57 3.07 -8.99
N GLU A 147 -39.02 1.89 -8.58
CA GLU A 147 -38.69 1.31 -7.28
C GLU A 147 -37.34 0.57 -7.33
N PHE A 148 -36.48 0.84 -6.33
CA PHE A 148 -35.19 0.19 -6.14
C PHE A 148 -35.06 -0.37 -4.72
N TYR A 149 -34.25 -1.40 -4.55
CA TYR A 149 -33.79 -1.84 -3.23
C TYR A 149 -32.37 -1.32 -2.99
N GLN A 150 -32.24 -0.28 -2.18
CA GLN A 150 -30.95 0.34 -1.86
C GLN A 150 -30.29 -0.39 -0.68
N SER A 151 -29.02 -0.77 -0.83
CA SER A 151 -28.14 -1.22 0.26
C SER A 151 -26.88 -0.35 0.31
N GLN A 152 -26.18 -0.36 1.44
CA GLN A 152 -24.83 0.17 1.57
C GLN A 152 -23.83 -0.97 1.70
N ILE A 153 -22.63 -0.76 1.16
CA ILE A 153 -21.47 -1.66 1.35
C ILE A 153 -20.46 -0.91 2.21
N ALA A 154 -20.02 -1.53 3.30
CA ALA A 154 -19.02 -0.98 4.21
C ALA A 154 -17.72 -1.78 4.12
N TYR A 155 -16.63 -1.07 3.83
CA TYR A 155 -15.29 -1.62 3.71
C TYR A 155 -14.46 -1.31 4.97
N PRO A 156 -13.92 -2.33 5.65
CA PRO A 156 -13.02 -2.11 6.79
C PRO A 156 -11.72 -1.41 6.37
N LEU A 157 -11.30 -0.45 7.20
CA LEU A 157 -10.08 0.33 7.06
C LEU A 157 -9.33 0.32 8.40
N LEU A 158 -8.06 -0.08 8.35
CA LEU A 158 -7.14 0.01 9.48
C LEU A 158 -6.13 1.12 9.22
N VAL A 159 -5.80 1.89 10.26
CA VAL A 159 -4.81 2.97 10.18
C VAL A 159 -3.75 2.77 11.26
N HIS A 160 -2.49 2.66 10.86
CA HIS A 160 -1.36 2.63 11.78
C HIS A 160 -0.52 3.89 11.61
N LYS A 161 -0.39 4.68 12.68
CA LYS A 161 0.41 5.90 12.69
C LYS A 161 1.84 5.63 13.12
N PHE A 162 2.78 6.29 12.47
CA PHE A 162 4.14 6.36 12.96
C PHE A 162 4.36 7.61 13.82
N ASN A 163 5.48 7.67 14.52
CA ASN A 163 5.83 8.79 15.40
C ASN A 163 6.07 10.11 14.66
N HIS A 164 6.19 10.08 13.32
CA HIS A 164 6.35 11.28 12.49
C HIS A 164 4.98 11.81 12.05
N PHE A 165 4.78 13.12 12.20
CA PHE A 165 3.50 13.77 11.92
C PHE A 165 3.05 13.49 10.47
N ASP A 166 1.81 13.01 10.34
CA ASP A 166 1.15 12.67 9.09
C ASP A 166 1.80 11.58 8.21
N VAL A 167 2.71 10.77 8.74
CA VAL A 167 3.16 9.52 8.09
C VAL A 167 2.48 8.32 8.74
N PHE A 168 1.76 7.53 7.94
CA PHE A 168 0.96 6.41 8.43
C PHE A 168 0.75 5.38 7.31
N ILE A 169 0.29 4.21 7.70
CA ILE A 169 -0.18 3.16 6.80
C ILE A 169 -1.69 3.04 6.91
N GLU A 170 -2.34 2.86 5.76
CA GLU A 170 -3.73 2.44 5.64
C GLU A 170 -3.78 1.01 5.09
N ILE A 171 -4.58 0.14 5.71
CA ILE A 171 -4.90 -1.18 5.16
C ILE A 171 -6.39 -1.23 4.91
N VAL A 172 -6.78 -1.33 3.63
CA VAL A 172 -8.19 -1.42 3.22
C VAL A 172 -8.50 -2.85 2.80
N ILE A 173 -9.52 -3.45 3.39
CA ILE A 173 -10.00 -4.77 2.98
C ILE A 173 -10.89 -4.61 1.74
N LYS A 174 -10.57 -5.33 0.65
CA LYS A 174 -11.33 -5.30 -0.61
C LYS A 174 -11.58 -6.70 -1.14
N GLU A 175 -12.55 -6.84 -2.04
CA GLU A 175 -12.80 -8.09 -2.74
C GLU A 175 -11.60 -8.49 -3.62
N LYS A 176 -11.33 -9.80 -3.71
CA LYS A 176 -10.41 -10.34 -4.71
C LYS A 176 -11.03 -10.21 -6.10
N GLN A 177 -10.31 -9.66 -7.06
CA GLN A 177 -10.85 -9.40 -8.42
C GLN A 177 -11.13 -10.68 -9.23
N ARG A 178 -10.42 -11.78 -8.97
CA ARG A 178 -10.49 -13.04 -9.74
C ARG A 178 -10.47 -14.29 -8.86
N ALA A 179 -10.85 -14.16 -7.59
CA ALA A 179 -10.90 -15.25 -6.63
C ALA A 179 -11.96 -14.97 -5.57
N VAL A 180 -12.34 -15.99 -4.82
CA VAL A 180 -13.26 -15.85 -3.69
C VAL A 180 -12.52 -15.28 -2.49
N GLY A 181 -13.19 -14.42 -1.74
CA GLY A 181 -12.71 -13.83 -0.49
C GLY A 181 -12.22 -12.40 -0.63
N VAL A 182 -11.62 -11.90 0.44
CA VAL A 182 -11.10 -10.54 0.55
C VAL A 182 -9.58 -10.53 0.51
N GLN A 183 -9.01 -9.34 0.31
CA GLN A 183 -7.58 -9.09 0.29
C GLN A 183 -7.28 -7.75 0.99
N PRO A 184 -6.29 -7.70 1.89
CA PRO A 184 -5.83 -6.46 2.50
C PRO A 184 -4.93 -5.70 1.52
N MET A 185 -5.27 -4.43 1.27
CA MET A 185 -4.49 -3.52 0.43
C MET A 185 -3.75 -2.52 1.30
N LEU A 186 -2.42 -2.60 1.32
CA LEU A 186 -1.57 -1.72 2.10
C LEU A 186 -1.18 -0.47 1.31
N TYR A 187 -1.38 0.69 1.92
CA TYR A 187 -0.99 1.99 1.40
C TYR A 187 -0.08 2.70 2.41
N VAL A 188 1.08 3.15 1.97
CA VAL A 188 1.93 4.06 2.73
C VAL A 188 1.54 5.48 2.34
N CYS A 189 1.25 6.30 3.34
CA CYS A 189 0.75 7.64 3.13
C CYS A 189 1.60 8.67 3.87
N PHE A 190 1.96 9.75 3.17
CA PHE A 190 2.78 10.82 3.73
C PHE A 190 2.51 12.16 3.03
N PRO A 191 2.71 13.31 3.70
CA PRO A 191 2.45 14.62 3.12
C PRO A 191 3.36 14.89 1.93
N ILE A 192 2.86 15.65 0.95
CA ILE A 192 3.69 16.07 -0.19
C ILE A 192 4.89 16.91 0.24
N THR A 193 4.82 17.56 1.40
CA THR A 193 5.91 18.36 2.01
C THR A 193 7.09 17.52 2.48
N GLN A 194 6.98 16.18 2.50
CA GLN A 194 8.11 15.27 2.78
C GLN A 194 8.95 14.99 1.52
N LEU A 195 8.50 15.42 0.33
CA LEU A 195 9.25 15.25 -0.91
C LEU A 195 10.33 16.32 -1.06
N GLN A 196 11.44 15.94 -1.68
CA GLN A 196 12.48 16.87 -2.10
C GLN A 196 12.17 17.38 -3.52
N CYS A 197 12.42 18.66 -3.75
CA CYS A 197 12.30 19.32 -5.06
C CYS A 197 13.67 19.43 -5.73
#